data_AF-E7GGP9-F1
#
_entry.id   AF-E7GGP9-F1
#
_cell.length_a   1.000
_cell.length_b   1.000
_cell.length_c   1.000
_cell.angle_alpha   90.00
_cell.angle_beta   90.00
_cell.angle_gamma   90.00
#
_symmetry.space_group_name_H-M   'P 1'
#
loop_
_entity.id
_entity.type
_entity.pdbx_description
1 polymer ?
#
loop_
_entity_poly.entity_id
_entity_poly.type
_entity_poly.pdbx_seq_one_letter_code
_entity_poly.pdbx_strand_id
1 'polypeptide(L)'
;MKKQTKLVAILSTAALLAMGASMTSFAAGWEKDDSGIWHYYDSDDEMVTSEWRKDGSSWFYLDDDGDMLTMSWVDDESYVNERGKRLVNSWIKVPSDDSVDDPGEDGDHWYYFDSKGRKLTSTSKKINGKTYYFDEDGRMATGWYEKDGNVYYLGDEDDGTRKDNQWLWLERPGNADEDDNAAANALDCTDDSSDPCDDEGWYYFGSGGKLTRDTDKKKVNGRYYYFNEHGQMLYEWINDRKVSGAAPGSQSNAALDGNAATPGASQIEHMIYANVVEEGWRADGWYEISGSVDTETDDDDHWYFFKNGKVKRADSAKDARVKDDDGLVYVKRIKVDSQKMGKQFYAFDEYGRNLTGLQYSPDDQGFYYFNESGYPVFGKVASVDCDDDSYEFFFNSSKGKKGQGYNGEKSGYLYFNGKKLTADDENRLYFYNDKIYLVNSKGKIQKGKKGYNIENSSISEDKVSVEFNSDSSVKSITLDEGKGTSYTAAQLLAMSLNTDSTTSDYVDEDGRYDDAYVTIPFIQLYDNNVYTYRFINKKDGSFDASEMWYDVHEKITNRWK
;
A
#
# COMPACT_ATOMS: atom_id res chain seq x y z
N MET A 1 -1.92 23.74 -3.70
CA MET A 1 -3.06 24.63 -4.06
C MET A 1 -4.25 24.29 -3.17
N LYS A 2 -4.84 25.33 -2.55
CA LYS A 2 -6.11 25.36 -1.79
C LYS A 2 -6.23 24.42 -0.56
N LYS A 3 -5.80 24.96 0.59
CA LYS A 3 -6.31 24.56 1.91
C LYS A 3 -7.83 24.81 1.94
N GLN A 4 -8.63 23.75 1.87
CA GLN A 4 -10.06 23.84 2.20
C GLN A 4 -10.20 23.60 3.70
N THR A 5 -10.42 24.69 4.42
CA THR A 5 -10.78 24.71 5.83
C THR A 5 -12.07 23.93 6.04
N LYS A 6 -12.00 22.91 6.90
CA LYS A 6 -13.09 22.01 7.25
C LYS A 6 -14.18 22.73 8.06
N LEU A 7 -15.37 22.14 7.98
CA LEU A 7 -16.65 22.58 8.51
C LEU A 7 -16.61 23.01 9.99
N VAL A 8 -17.21 24.17 10.27
CA VAL A 8 -17.69 24.54 11.60
C VAL A 8 -18.84 23.59 11.97
N ALA A 9 -18.60 22.68 12.90
CA ALA A 9 -19.65 21.94 13.55
C ALA A 9 -20.46 22.92 14.41
N ILE A 10 -21.67 23.21 13.95
CA ILE A 10 -22.65 24.02 14.63
C ILE A 10 -22.98 23.34 15.96
N LEU A 11 -22.84 24.11 17.06
CA LEU A 11 -23.36 23.84 18.40
C LEU A 11 -24.70 23.10 18.33
N SER A 12 -24.68 21.81 18.67
CA SER A 12 -25.90 21.06 18.93
C SER A 12 -26.21 21.15 20.43
N THR A 13 -26.90 22.25 20.77
CA THR A 13 -27.91 22.35 21.83
C THR A 13 -27.49 21.98 23.26
N ALA A 14 -27.14 22.98 24.07
CA ALA A 14 -27.96 23.47 25.19
C ALA A 14 -27.21 24.46 26.11
N ALA A 15 -26.59 25.52 25.58
CA ALA A 15 -26.42 26.75 26.37
C ALA A 15 -27.71 27.57 26.19
N LEU A 16 -28.76 27.23 26.95
CA LEU A 16 -29.95 28.06 27.02
C LEU A 16 -29.64 29.28 27.92
N LEU A 17 -28.84 30.21 27.42
CA LEU A 17 -28.78 31.57 27.96
C LEU A 17 -30.04 32.31 27.49
N ALA A 18 -31.18 31.98 28.09
CA ALA A 18 -32.38 32.80 27.99
C ALA A 18 -32.23 34.00 28.95
N MET A 19 -31.49 35.01 28.48
CA MET A 19 -31.61 36.38 28.99
C MET A 19 -33.01 36.90 28.64
N GLY A 20 -33.99 36.52 29.43
CA GLY A 20 -35.32 37.11 29.48
C GLY A 20 -35.55 37.62 30.89
N ALA A 21 -35.49 38.94 31.07
CA ALA A 21 -35.87 39.63 32.30
C ALA A 21 -37.38 39.43 32.55
N SER A 22 -37.70 38.32 33.20
CA SER A 22 -39.01 38.10 33.84
C SER A 22 -38.73 38.10 35.33
N MET A 23 -39.24 39.11 36.02
CA MET A 23 -39.10 39.23 37.47
C MET A 23 -39.69 37.97 38.12
N THR A 24 -38.92 37.29 38.97
CA THR A 24 -39.42 36.21 39.81
C THR A 24 -40.49 36.79 40.74
N SER A 25 -41.76 36.48 40.47
CA SER A 25 -42.86 36.78 41.38
C SER A 25 -42.99 35.62 42.37
N PHE A 26 -42.67 35.87 43.64
CA PHE A 26 -42.79 34.89 44.71
C PHE A 26 -44.20 34.92 45.33
N ALA A 27 -44.63 33.82 45.95
CA ALA A 27 -45.85 33.79 46.76
C ALA A 27 -45.68 34.54 48.10
N ALA A 28 -46.75 34.63 48.89
CA ALA A 28 -46.72 35.23 50.23
C ALA A 28 -45.66 34.54 51.12
N GLY A 29 -44.93 35.35 51.90
CA GLY A 29 -43.82 34.92 52.76
C GLY A 29 -42.44 35.35 52.25
N TRP A 30 -42.28 35.65 50.97
CA TRP A 30 -41.02 36.17 50.43
C TRP A 30 -40.95 37.69 50.53
N GLU A 31 -39.90 38.21 51.16
CA GLU A 31 -39.63 39.64 51.27
C GLU A 31 -38.25 39.97 50.73
N LYS A 32 -38.11 41.14 50.11
CA LYS A 32 -36.84 41.59 49.53
C LYS A 32 -36.33 42.78 50.33
N ASP A 33 -35.10 42.70 50.81
CA ASP A 33 -34.49 43.78 51.58
C ASP A 33 -34.01 44.95 50.68
N ASP A 34 -33.52 46.01 51.33
CA ASP A 34 -32.99 47.20 50.66
C ASP A 34 -31.71 46.90 49.83
N SER A 35 -31.00 45.82 50.16
CA SER A 35 -29.81 45.34 49.43
C SER A 35 -30.18 44.52 48.19
N GLY A 36 -31.44 44.12 48.07
CA GLY A 36 -31.94 43.30 46.98
C GLY A 36 -31.79 41.79 47.20
N ILE A 37 -31.57 41.35 48.44
CA ILE A 37 -31.56 39.95 48.88
C ILE A 37 -32.98 39.54 49.25
N TRP A 38 -33.34 38.30 48.94
CA TRP A 38 -34.65 37.75 49.28
C TRP A 38 -34.55 36.94 50.58
N HIS A 39 -35.52 37.13 51.46
CA HIS A 39 -35.72 36.36 52.68
C HIS A 39 -37.10 35.68 52.63
N TYR A 40 -37.28 34.63 53.43
CA TYR A 40 -38.57 33.96 53.57
C TYR A 40 -39.02 33.91 55.03
N TYR A 41 -40.24 34.38 55.28
CA TYR A 41 -40.93 34.31 56.57
C TYR A 41 -42.05 33.27 56.48
N ASP A 42 -42.15 32.43 57.50
CA ASP A 42 -43.18 31.39 57.56
C ASP A 42 -44.55 31.93 58.02
N SER A 43 -45.52 31.04 58.29
CA SER A 43 -46.86 31.45 58.67
C SER A 43 -46.96 32.16 60.02
N ASP A 44 -45.93 32.01 60.87
CA ASP A 44 -45.84 32.61 62.19
C ASP A 44 -45.00 33.90 62.18
N ASP A 45 -44.62 34.40 61.00
CA ASP A 45 -43.79 35.59 60.78
C ASP A 45 -42.34 35.39 61.28
N GLU A 46 -41.89 34.14 61.42
CA GLU A 46 -40.52 33.79 61.76
C GLU A 46 -39.67 33.61 60.48
N MET A 47 -38.48 34.19 60.47
CA MET A 47 -37.55 34.09 59.34
C MET A 47 -36.98 32.67 59.26
N VAL A 48 -37.02 32.10 58.06
CA VAL A 48 -36.47 30.77 57.79
C VAL A 48 -34.99 30.90 57.47
N THR A 49 -34.17 30.10 58.13
CA THR A 49 -32.73 29.98 57.91
C THR A 49 -32.32 28.52 57.70
N SER A 50 -31.19 28.29 57.04
CA SER A 50 -30.57 26.98 56.80
C SER A 50 -31.50 25.91 56.21
N GLU A 51 -32.44 26.30 55.36
CA GLU A 51 -33.51 25.41 54.88
C GLU A 51 -33.94 25.66 53.44
N TRP A 52 -34.35 24.58 52.78
CA TRP A 52 -34.98 24.62 51.47
C TRP A 52 -36.44 25.05 51.57
N ARG A 53 -36.81 26.08 50.80
CA ARG A 53 -38.20 26.53 50.62
C ARG A 53 -38.67 26.35 49.18
N LYS A 54 -39.86 25.79 49.05
CA LYS A 54 -40.48 25.55 47.75
C LYS A 54 -41.45 26.67 47.42
N ASP A 55 -41.23 27.33 46.30
CA ASP A 55 -42.16 28.31 45.74
C ASP A 55 -42.51 27.94 44.29
N GLY A 56 -43.81 27.76 44.05
CA GLY A 56 -44.31 27.17 42.80
C GLY A 56 -43.71 25.79 42.50
N SER A 57 -43.05 25.66 41.35
CA SER A 57 -42.36 24.44 40.92
C SER A 57 -40.86 24.41 41.29
N SER A 58 -40.34 25.47 41.90
CA SER A 58 -38.91 25.66 42.15
C SER A 58 -38.59 25.57 43.65
N TRP A 59 -37.35 25.18 43.94
CA TRP A 59 -36.79 25.15 45.29
C TRP A 59 -35.72 26.24 45.42
N PHE A 60 -35.68 26.89 46.57
CA PHE A 60 -34.79 27.98 46.93
C PHE A 60 -34.19 27.66 48.30
N TYR A 61 -32.95 28.04 48.55
CA TYR A 61 -32.28 27.77 49.83
C TYR A 61 -32.01 29.08 50.56
N LEU A 62 -32.37 29.14 51.84
CA LEU A 62 -32.06 30.24 52.74
C LEU A 62 -30.84 29.80 53.57
N ASP A 63 -29.79 30.60 53.60
CA ASP A 63 -28.60 30.32 54.39
C ASP A 63 -28.80 30.56 55.89
N ASP A 64 -27.72 30.48 56.67
CA ASP A 64 -27.76 30.61 58.13
C ASP A 64 -28.24 32.00 58.61
N ASP A 65 -28.09 33.03 57.76
CA ASP A 65 -28.55 34.40 58.01
C ASP A 65 -29.97 34.64 57.45
N GLY A 66 -30.54 33.66 56.74
CA GLY A 66 -31.85 33.76 56.10
C GLY A 66 -31.82 34.40 54.72
N ASP A 67 -30.63 34.55 54.13
CA ASP A 67 -30.45 35.10 52.80
C ASP A 67 -30.67 34.01 51.74
N MET A 68 -31.46 34.31 50.72
CA MET A 68 -31.65 33.39 49.60
C MET A 68 -30.37 33.29 48.76
N LEU A 69 -29.77 32.10 48.73
CA LEU A 69 -28.58 31.84 47.93
C LEU A 69 -28.85 31.95 46.43
N THR A 70 -27.86 32.45 45.68
CA THR A 70 -27.86 32.52 44.21
C THR A 70 -26.46 32.21 43.67
N MET A 71 -26.37 31.42 42.59
CA MET A 71 -25.08 30.98 42.02
C MET A 71 -24.15 30.35 43.07
N SER A 72 -24.69 29.47 43.90
CA SER A 72 -23.96 28.86 45.01
C SER A 72 -24.26 27.37 45.12
N TRP A 73 -23.26 26.64 45.61
CA TRP A 73 -23.43 25.29 46.10
C TRP A 73 -24.25 25.26 47.39
N VAL A 74 -25.03 24.21 47.56
CA VAL A 74 -25.76 23.89 48.80
C VAL A 74 -25.39 22.46 49.18
N ASP A 75 -24.79 22.31 50.36
CA ASP A 75 -24.35 21.04 50.94
C ASP A 75 -23.43 20.20 50.02
N ASP A 76 -22.69 20.84 49.11
CA ASP A 76 -21.90 20.22 48.04
C ASP A 76 -22.69 19.23 47.13
N GLU A 77 -24.02 19.19 47.23
CA GLU A 77 -24.84 18.23 46.49
C GLU A 77 -25.73 18.93 45.45
N SER A 78 -26.22 20.13 45.76
CA SER A 78 -27.15 20.90 44.95
C SER A 78 -26.57 22.26 44.55
N TYR A 79 -27.10 22.85 43.48
CA TYR A 79 -26.70 24.20 43.06
C TYR A 79 -27.92 25.06 42.74
N VAL A 80 -27.91 26.32 43.18
CA VAL A 80 -28.93 27.32 42.88
C VAL A 80 -28.43 28.29 41.82
N ASN A 81 -29.23 28.59 40.81
CA ASN A 81 -28.81 29.48 39.72
C ASN A 81 -28.90 30.98 40.08
N GLU A 82 -28.69 31.86 39.09
CA GLU A 82 -28.79 33.34 39.19
C GLU A 82 -30.12 33.84 39.76
N ARG A 83 -31.17 33.02 39.72
CA ARG A 83 -32.50 33.35 40.25
C ARG A 83 -32.80 32.64 41.56
N GLY A 84 -31.80 32.00 42.19
CA GLY A 84 -31.92 31.21 43.41
C GLY A 84 -32.62 29.86 43.24
N LYS A 85 -32.96 29.47 42.00
CA LYS A 85 -33.67 28.22 41.74
C LYS A 85 -32.71 27.05 41.74
N ARG A 86 -33.04 26.00 42.50
CA ARG A 86 -32.32 24.71 42.46
C ARG A 86 -32.34 24.13 41.05
N LEU A 87 -31.16 23.76 40.56
CA LEU A 87 -30.98 23.09 39.29
C LEU A 87 -31.51 21.64 39.34
N VAL A 88 -32.19 21.22 38.28
CA VAL A 88 -32.73 19.85 38.11
C VAL A 88 -32.70 19.47 36.63
N ASN A 89 -32.25 18.25 36.32
CA ASN A 89 -32.08 17.75 34.94
C ASN A 89 -31.34 18.75 34.01
N SER A 90 -30.37 19.49 34.54
CA SER A 90 -29.77 20.63 33.88
C SER A 90 -28.27 20.67 34.05
N TRP A 91 -27.59 21.22 33.05
CA TRP A 91 -26.18 21.55 33.07
C TRP A 91 -25.93 22.93 33.66
N ILE A 92 -24.75 23.12 34.25
CA ILE A 92 -24.19 24.42 34.62
C ILE A 92 -22.66 24.35 34.53
N LYS A 93 -22.03 25.42 34.05
CA LYS A 93 -20.59 25.64 34.14
C LYS A 93 -20.35 26.50 35.37
N VAL A 94 -19.67 25.94 36.35
CA VAL A 94 -19.36 26.63 37.61
C VAL A 94 -17.91 27.11 37.51
N PRO A 95 -17.65 28.42 37.60
CA PRO A 95 -16.29 28.94 37.70
C PRO A 95 -15.60 28.39 38.94
N SER A 96 -14.30 28.20 38.86
CA SER A 96 -13.51 27.93 40.07
C SER A 96 -13.58 29.11 41.03
N ASP A 97 -13.41 28.82 42.32
CA ASP A 97 -13.39 29.84 43.35
C ASP A 97 -12.06 30.62 43.25
N ASP A 98 -12.11 31.95 43.07
CA ASP A 98 -10.93 32.82 43.00
C ASP A 98 -10.08 32.80 44.31
N SER A 99 -10.53 32.11 45.36
CA SER A 99 -9.86 32.02 46.67
C SER A 99 -8.97 30.79 46.89
N VAL A 100 -8.79 29.92 45.89
CA VAL A 100 -7.70 28.92 45.90
C VAL A 100 -6.36 29.58 45.52
N ASP A 101 -5.34 29.34 46.35
CA ASP A 101 -4.00 29.96 46.27
C ASP A 101 -3.22 29.66 44.97
N ASP A 102 -3.75 28.81 44.09
CA ASP A 102 -3.16 28.47 42.80
C ASP A 102 -4.15 28.59 41.63
N PRO A 103 -4.20 29.73 40.92
CA PRO A 103 -5.12 29.98 39.80
C PRO A 103 -4.78 29.19 38.52
N GLY A 104 -3.80 28.27 38.57
CA GLY A 104 -3.38 27.43 37.45
C GLY A 104 -4.11 26.10 37.31
N GLU A 105 -4.77 25.58 38.35
CA GLU A 105 -5.18 24.16 38.39
C GLU A 105 -6.69 23.87 38.45
N ASP A 106 -7.53 24.76 38.95
CA ASP A 106 -8.99 24.55 38.94
C ASP A 106 -9.61 25.52 37.95
N GLY A 107 -9.87 25.05 36.72
CA GLY A 107 -10.61 25.82 35.71
C GLY A 107 -12.12 25.80 35.94
N ASP A 108 -12.87 26.42 35.04
CA ASP A 108 -14.33 26.28 35.01
C ASP A 108 -14.74 24.81 34.78
N HIS A 109 -15.68 24.29 35.57
CA HIS A 109 -16.12 22.90 35.46
C HIS A 109 -17.61 22.76 35.15
N TRP A 110 -17.95 21.80 34.30
CA TRP A 110 -19.34 21.45 33.98
C TRP A 110 -19.90 20.41 34.94
N TYR A 111 -21.11 20.64 35.42
CA TYR A 111 -21.86 19.73 36.30
C TYR A 111 -23.25 19.45 35.72
N TYR A 112 -23.78 18.25 36.00
CA TYR A 112 -25.16 17.90 35.66
C TYR A 112 -25.94 17.47 36.90
N PHE A 113 -27.14 18.02 37.05
CA PHE A 113 -28.02 17.72 38.18
C PHE A 113 -29.14 16.75 37.78
N ASP A 114 -29.38 15.73 38.60
CA ASP A 114 -30.43 14.75 38.37
C ASP A 114 -31.84 15.32 38.60
N SER A 115 -32.88 14.49 38.45
CA SER A 115 -34.27 14.90 38.64
C SER A 115 -34.61 15.32 40.08
N LYS A 116 -33.76 15.00 41.05
CA LYS A 116 -33.90 15.40 42.45
C LYS A 116 -33.10 16.67 42.77
N GLY A 117 -32.23 17.09 41.86
CA GLY A 117 -31.38 18.26 41.99
C GLY A 117 -30.03 17.96 42.61
N ARG A 118 -29.58 16.70 42.57
CA ARG A 118 -28.28 16.27 43.07
C ARG A 118 -27.29 16.21 41.91
N LYS A 119 -26.06 16.70 42.10
CA LYS A 119 -24.99 16.56 41.11
C LYS A 119 -24.72 15.07 40.83
N LEU A 120 -24.38 14.74 39.59
CA LEU A 120 -23.96 13.38 39.23
C LEU A 120 -22.49 13.20 39.61
N THR A 121 -22.17 12.14 40.36
CA THR A 121 -20.80 11.79 40.77
C THR A 121 -20.48 10.34 40.43
N SER A 122 -19.21 10.06 40.15
CA SER A 122 -18.62 8.74 39.87
C SER A 122 -19.44 7.89 38.90
N THR A 123 -20.02 8.50 37.88
CA THR A 123 -21.03 7.84 37.03
C THR A 123 -20.98 8.31 35.58
N SER A 124 -21.70 7.60 34.71
CA SER A 124 -21.93 8.02 33.34
C SER A 124 -23.42 8.23 33.10
N LYS A 125 -23.79 9.22 32.28
CA LYS A 125 -25.18 9.50 31.96
C LYS A 125 -25.36 9.76 30.48
N LYS A 126 -26.44 9.19 29.93
CA LYS A 126 -26.93 9.55 28.61
C LYS A 126 -27.86 10.76 28.71
N ILE A 127 -27.44 11.89 28.16
CA ILE A 127 -28.17 13.17 28.17
C ILE A 127 -28.35 13.59 26.72
N ASN A 128 -29.61 13.82 26.30
CA ASN A 128 -29.96 14.17 24.92
C ASN A 128 -29.34 13.26 23.84
N GLY A 129 -29.21 11.97 24.14
CA GLY A 129 -28.66 10.98 23.19
C GLY A 129 -27.13 10.83 23.22
N LYS A 130 -26.41 11.70 23.92
CA LYS A 130 -24.95 11.68 24.08
C LYS A 130 -24.57 11.12 25.45
N THR A 131 -23.43 10.45 25.55
CA THR A 131 -22.93 9.86 26.81
C THR A 131 -21.86 10.75 27.41
N TYR A 132 -21.99 11.07 28.70
CA TYR A 132 -21.09 11.90 29.49
C TYR A 132 -20.61 11.10 30.71
N TYR A 133 -19.42 11.43 31.22
CA TYR A 133 -18.83 10.85 32.42
C TYR A 133 -18.58 11.95 33.44
N PHE A 134 -18.76 11.61 34.72
CA PHE A 134 -18.58 12.51 35.86
C PHE A 134 -17.66 11.86 36.88
N ASP A 135 -16.69 12.61 37.38
CA ASP A 135 -15.74 12.17 38.40
C ASP A 135 -16.36 12.16 39.81
N GLU A 136 -15.55 11.92 40.84
CA GLU A 136 -16.00 11.81 42.23
C GLU A 136 -16.59 13.13 42.78
N ASP A 137 -16.07 14.27 42.33
CA ASP A 137 -16.56 15.61 42.69
C ASP A 137 -17.75 16.06 41.82
N GLY A 138 -18.04 15.31 40.76
CA GLY A 138 -19.13 15.54 39.82
C GLY A 138 -18.78 16.46 38.66
N ARG A 139 -17.50 16.76 38.47
CA ARG A 139 -16.98 17.48 37.31
C ARG A 139 -17.12 16.57 36.08
N MET A 140 -17.53 17.15 34.96
CA MET A 140 -17.65 16.43 33.69
C MET A 140 -16.26 16.08 33.15
N ALA A 141 -16.00 14.80 32.93
CA ALA A 141 -14.76 14.33 32.34
C ALA A 141 -14.69 14.66 30.84
N THR A 142 -13.49 15.00 30.38
CA THR A 142 -13.17 15.42 29.00
C THR A 142 -11.89 14.69 28.54
N GLY A 143 -11.51 14.86 27.27
CA GLY A 143 -10.26 14.32 26.74
C GLY A 143 -10.18 12.79 26.74
N TRP A 144 -8.96 12.28 26.94
CA TRP A 144 -8.68 10.85 27.04
C TRP A 144 -9.17 10.30 28.38
N TYR A 145 -9.97 9.22 28.34
CA TYR A 145 -10.58 8.66 29.54
C TYR A 145 -10.44 7.14 29.59
N GLU A 146 -9.93 6.62 30.69
CA GLU A 146 -9.78 5.20 30.97
C GLU A 146 -10.87 4.73 31.93
N LYS A 147 -11.49 3.58 31.62
CA LYS A 147 -12.34 2.87 32.57
C LYS A 147 -12.35 1.37 32.30
N ASP A 148 -12.04 0.60 33.34
CA ASP A 148 -12.07 -0.87 33.37
C ASP A 148 -11.23 -1.51 32.23
N GLY A 149 -10.04 -0.97 31.98
CA GLY A 149 -9.12 -1.36 30.91
C GLY A 149 -9.53 -0.91 29.50
N ASN A 150 -10.56 -0.05 29.38
CA ASN A 150 -11.02 0.47 28.09
C ASN A 150 -10.74 1.97 28.01
N VAL A 151 -10.21 2.40 26.87
CA VAL A 151 -9.93 3.81 26.60
C VAL A 151 -11.02 4.41 25.72
N TYR A 152 -11.40 5.65 26.02
CA TYR A 152 -12.42 6.45 25.36
C TYR A 152 -11.86 7.85 25.10
N TYR A 153 -12.53 8.59 24.20
CA TYR A 153 -12.31 10.03 24.06
C TYR A 153 -13.63 10.75 24.29
N LEU A 154 -13.61 11.77 25.16
CA LEU A 154 -14.78 12.49 25.67
C LEU A 154 -14.90 13.91 25.10
N GLY A 155 -14.17 14.26 24.03
CA GLY A 155 -14.23 15.63 23.48
C GLY A 155 -13.47 16.64 24.33
N ASP A 156 -13.64 17.92 24.03
CA ASP A 156 -13.00 19.03 24.76
C ASP A 156 -13.82 19.48 25.99
N GLU A 157 -13.33 20.52 26.67
CA GLU A 157 -13.93 21.12 27.88
C GLU A 157 -15.36 21.62 27.71
N ASP A 158 -15.78 21.95 26.49
CA ASP A 158 -17.12 22.48 26.21
C ASP A 158 -18.04 21.43 25.55
N ASP A 159 -17.52 20.25 25.21
CA ASP A 159 -18.30 19.15 24.62
C ASP A 159 -18.54 17.99 25.58
N GLY A 160 -17.50 17.39 26.18
CA GLY A 160 -17.63 16.27 27.14
C GLY A 160 -18.30 14.98 26.62
N THR A 161 -18.54 14.88 25.30
CA THR A 161 -19.25 13.73 24.71
C THR A 161 -18.31 12.58 24.40
N ARG A 162 -18.67 11.38 24.87
CA ARG A 162 -18.02 10.14 24.42
C ARG A 162 -18.19 9.97 22.91
N LYS A 163 -17.08 9.81 22.21
CA LYS A 163 -17.03 9.60 20.76
C LYS A 163 -17.30 8.14 20.42
N ASP A 164 -18.39 7.89 19.70
CA ASP A 164 -18.84 6.56 19.29
C ASP A 164 -18.75 6.39 17.76
N ASN A 165 -18.27 5.23 17.30
CA ASN A 165 -18.16 4.80 15.89
C ASN A 165 -17.52 5.82 14.92
N GLN A 166 -16.44 6.49 15.32
CA GLN A 166 -15.83 7.54 14.51
C GLN A 166 -14.30 7.55 14.57
N TRP A 167 -13.72 8.13 13.52
CA TRP A 167 -12.28 8.41 13.41
C TRP A 167 -11.99 9.79 13.98
N LEU A 168 -10.89 9.91 14.73
CA LEU A 168 -10.37 11.19 15.23
C LEU A 168 -8.87 11.24 15.02
N TRP A 169 -8.38 12.38 14.55
CA TRP A 169 -6.97 12.73 14.57
C TRP A 169 -6.70 13.41 15.90
N LEU A 170 -5.93 12.77 16.77
CA LEU A 170 -5.70 13.22 18.13
C LEU A 170 -4.21 13.23 18.42
N GLU A 171 -3.78 14.19 19.22
CA GLU A 171 -2.52 14.07 19.94
C GLU A 171 -2.57 12.84 20.86
N ARG A 172 -1.43 12.19 21.07
CA ARG A 172 -1.29 11.11 22.04
C ARG A 172 -1.77 11.59 23.41
N PRO A 173 -2.29 10.69 24.26
CA PRO A 173 -2.56 11.07 25.65
C PRO A 173 -1.24 11.53 26.30
N GLY A 174 -1.09 12.83 26.52
CA GLY A 174 0.05 13.43 27.21
C GLY A 174 -0.25 13.72 28.68
N ASN A 175 0.79 13.78 29.50
CA ASN A 175 0.74 14.33 30.86
C ASN A 175 0.63 15.85 30.78
N ALA A 176 -0.59 16.39 30.87
CA ALA A 176 -0.76 17.70 31.47
C ALA A 176 -0.67 17.46 32.98
N ASP A 177 0.57 17.53 33.48
CA ASP A 177 1.00 17.46 34.88
C ASP A 177 0.45 16.30 35.75
N GLU A 178 1.39 15.59 36.38
CA GLU A 178 1.20 14.55 37.41
C GLU A 178 1.03 13.08 36.97
N ASP A 179 1.62 12.22 37.80
CA ASP A 179 1.95 10.80 37.63
C ASP A 179 0.74 9.84 37.45
N ASP A 180 -0.45 10.33 37.10
CA ASP A 180 -1.73 9.59 37.15
C ASP A 180 -2.60 9.68 35.87
N ASN A 181 -2.02 9.90 34.69
CA ASN A 181 -2.78 9.77 33.43
C ASN A 181 -3.09 8.29 33.12
N ALA A 182 -4.18 7.76 33.69
CA ALA A 182 -4.64 6.40 33.50
C ALA A 182 -4.82 6.00 32.03
N ALA A 183 -5.15 6.95 31.14
CA ALA A 183 -5.27 6.67 29.71
C ALA A 183 -3.90 6.51 29.04
N ALA A 184 -2.91 7.36 29.34
CA ALA A 184 -1.54 7.21 28.85
C ALA A 184 -0.94 5.87 29.32
N ASN A 185 -1.11 5.55 30.62
CA ASN A 185 -0.71 4.28 31.21
C ASN A 185 -1.41 3.08 30.53
N ALA A 186 -2.70 3.20 30.24
CA ALA A 186 -3.45 2.14 29.57
C ALA A 186 -3.03 1.94 28.11
N LEU A 187 -2.47 2.97 27.45
CA LEU A 187 -1.94 2.88 26.10
C LEU A 187 -0.43 2.60 26.06
N ASP A 188 0.24 2.53 27.21
CA ASP A 188 1.72 2.37 27.29
C ASP A 188 2.46 3.45 26.50
N CYS A 189 1.90 4.66 26.43
CA CYS A 189 2.58 5.85 25.91
C CYS A 189 3.27 6.55 27.08
N THR A 190 4.57 6.81 26.96
CA THR A 190 5.40 7.36 28.04
C THR A 190 6.18 8.59 27.59
N ASP A 191 6.63 9.43 28.51
CA ASP A 191 7.47 10.58 28.16
C ASP A 191 8.95 10.19 27.96
N ASP A 192 9.28 8.89 27.93
CA ASP A 192 10.62 8.43 27.63
C ASP A 192 10.94 8.70 26.15
N SER A 193 12.18 9.12 25.88
CA SER A 193 12.71 9.26 24.52
C SER A 193 12.74 7.95 23.72
N SER A 194 12.44 6.82 24.35
CA SER A 194 12.22 5.52 23.74
C SER A 194 10.75 5.18 23.47
N ASP A 195 9.80 6.10 23.74
CA ASP A 195 8.37 5.89 23.52
C ASP A 195 8.04 5.63 22.03
N PRO A 196 7.44 4.47 21.70
CA PRO A 196 6.96 4.18 20.36
C PRO A 196 5.67 4.93 19.93
N CYS A 197 4.98 5.64 20.83
CA CYS A 197 3.79 6.41 20.48
C CYS A 197 4.14 7.67 19.67
N ASP A 198 3.50 7.83 18.50
CA ASP A 198 3.60 9.09 17.76
C ASP A 198 2.90 10.23 18.52
N ASP A 199 3.39 11.46 18.37
CA ASP A 199 2.81 12.65 19.02
C ASP A 199 1.34 12.87 18.65
N GLU A 200 0.94 12.49 17.44
CA GLU A 200 -0.44 12.54 16.98
C GLU A 200 -0.72 11.42 15.96
N GLY A 201 -1.99 11.04 15.82
CA GLY A 201 -2.37 10.04 14.83
C GLY A 201 -3.88 9.81 14.74
N TRP A 202 -4.27 8.94 13.81
CA TRP A 202 -5.66 8.51 13.65
C TRP A 202 -6.03 7.40 14.64
N TYR A 203 -7.08 7.65 15.42
CA TYR A 203 -7.69 6.68 16.32
C TYR A 203 -9.12 6.36 15.90
N TYR A 204 -9.56 5.11 16.08
CA TYR A 204 -10.94 4.71 15.82
C TYR A 204 -11.64 4.26 17.09
N PHE A 205 -12.67 5.02 17.49
CA PHE A 205 -13.53 4.68 18.62
C PHE A 205 -14.75 3.92 18.09
N GLY A 206 -14.81 2.63 18.40
CA GLY A 206 -15.80 1.70 17.87
C GLY A 206 -17.15 1.77 18.59
N SER A 207 -17.85 0.63 18.58
CA SER A 207 -19.15 0.49 19.24
C SER A 207 -19.01 0.67 20.76
N GLY A 208 -19.82 1.54 21.34
CA GLY A 208 -19.71 1.90 22.76
C GLY A 208 -18.56 2.86 23.06
N GLY A 209 -17.92 3.42 22.03
CA GLY A 209 -16.88 4.43 22.15
C GLY A 209 -15.51 3.89 22.56
N LYS A 210 -15.35 2.56 22.60
CA LYS A 210 -14.08 1.93 22.95
C LYS A 210 -13.06 2.15 21.85
N LEU A 211 -11.85 2.55 22.23
CA LEU A 211 -10.72 2.63 21.32
C LEU A 211 -10.45 1.25 20.69
N THR A 212 -10.18 1.25 19.39
CA THR A 212 -9.68 0.08 18.66
C THR A 212 -8.16 0.05 18.75
N ARG A 213 -7.61 -1.05 19.28
CA ARG A 213 -6.17 -1.31 19.40
C ARG A 213 -5.88 -2.79 19.23
N ASP A 214 -4.62 -3.15 19.00
CA ASP A 214 -4.11 -4.53 19.02
C ASP A 214 -5.04 -5.54 18.30
N THR A 215 -5.33 -5.26 17.04
CA THR A 215 -6.05 -6.19 16.18
C THR A 215 -5.30 -6.36 14.87
N ASP A 216 -5.03 -7.61 14.48
CA ASP A 216 -4.34 -7.95 13.22
C ASP A 216 -4.98 -7.26 11.98
N LYS A 217 -6.27 -6.89 12.04
CA LYS A 217 -6.95 -5.92 11.16
C LYS A 217 -8.37 -5.63 11.65
N LYS A 218 -8.86 -4.41 11.46
CA LYS A 218 -10.26 -4.01 11.72
C LYS A 218 -10.99 -3.66 10.45
N LYS A 219 -12.25 -4.06 10.32
CA LYS A 219 -13.13 -3.59 9.25
C LYS A 219 -13.98 -2.40 9.70
N VAL A 220 -13.83 -1.26 9.04
CA VAL A 220 -14.62 -0.03 9.26
C VAL A 220 -15.21 0.41 7.92
N ASN A 221 -16.54 0.56 7.87
CA ASN A 221 -17.26 1.00 6.65
C ASN A 221 -16.88 0.26 5.36
N GLY A 222 -16.65 -1.05 5.45
CA GLY A 222 -16.31 -1.89 4.28
C GLY A 222 -14.82 -2.05 4.00
N ARG A 223 -13.98 -1.19 4.58
CA ARG A 223 -12.51 -1.15 4.40
C ARG A 223 -11.79 -1.77 5.59
N TYR A 224 -10.60 -2.30 5.37
CA TYR A 224 -9.77 -2.88 6.43
C TYR A 224 -8.66 -1.92 6.82
N TYR A 225 -8.38 -1.79 8.11
CA TYR A 225 -7.38 -0.90 8.71
C TYR A 225 -6.52 -1.70 9.67
N TYR A 226 -5.32 -1.20 9.94
CA TYR A 226 -4.37 -1.76 10.88
C TYR A 226 -4.10 -0.74 11.98
N PHE A 227 -3.83 -1.23 13.19
CA PHE A 227 -3.55 -0.39 14.35
C PHE A 227 -2.37 -0.96 15.12
N ASN A 228 -1.53 -0.08 15.69
CA ASN A 228 -0.52 -0.50 16.65
C ASN A 228 -1.15 -0.84 18.02
N GLU A 229 -0.33 -1.21 18.98
CA GLU A 229 -0.76 -1.57 20.34
C GLU A 229 -1.36 -0.38 21.12
N HIS A 230 -0.92 0.84 20.77
CA HIS A 230 -1.42 2.12 21.32
C HIS A 230 -2.75 2.56 20.69
N GLY A 231 -3.21 1.89 19.62
CA GLY A 231 -4.46 2.19 18.93
C GLY A 231 -4.36 3.28 17.85
N GLN A 232 -3.15 3.70 17.49
CA GLN A 232 -2.90 4.55 16.33
C GLN A 232 -3.00 3.71 15.05
N MET A 233 -3.66 4.26 14.04
CA MET A 233 -3.81 3.63 12.75
C MET A 233 -2.50 3.62 11.98
N LEU A 234 -2.11 2.44 11.51
CA LEU A 234 -0.97 2.26 10.62
C LEU A 234 -1.37 2.54 9.17
N TYR A 235 -0.45 3.11 8.40
CA TYR A 235 -0.63 3.47 6.99
C TYR A 235 0.65 3.18 6.18
N GLU A 236 0.57 3.34 4.87
CA GLU A 236 1.64 3.06 3.89
C GLU A 236 2.20 1.63 3.99
N TRP A 237 3.52 1.46 3.94
CA TRP A 237 4.17 0.16 4.05
C TRP A 237 4.28 -0.28 5.51
N ILE A 238 3.55 -1.34 5.85
CA ILE A 238 3.49 -1.95 7.17
C ILE A 238 4.20 -3.30 7.11
N ASN A 239 5.13 -3.55 8.01
CA ASN A 239 5.70 -4.89 8.19
C ASN A 239 4.74 -5.74 9.03
N ASP A 240 4.33 -6.90 8.51
CA ASP A 240 3.39 -7.80 9.16
C ASP A 240 4.04 -8.93 9.95
N ARG A 241 5.38 -8.98 10.02
CA ARG A 241 6.03 -9.75 11.07
C ARG A 241 5.54 -9.16 12.38
N LYS A 242 4.76 -9.94 13.14
CA LYS A 242 4.42 -9.57 14.51
C LYS A 242 5.71 -9.18 15.18
N VAL A 243 5.83 -7.90 15.46
CA VAL A 243 6.98 -7.35 16.15
C VAL A 243 6.82 -7.76 17.61
N SER A 244 7.08 -9.04 17.90
CA SER A 244 7.30 -9.48 19.27
C SER A 244 8.70 -9.01 19.64
N GLY A 245 8.79 -7.78 20.18
CA GLY A 245 10.04 -7.15 20.57
C GLY A 245 10.69 -6.31 19.47
N ALA A 246 9.97 -5.29 18.97
CA ALA A 246 10.65 -4.09 18.46
C ALA A 246 11.60 -3.69 19.58
N ALA A 247 12.85 -3.41 19.23
CA ALA A 247 13.77 -2.89 20.23
C ALA A 247 13.11 -1.66 20.88
N PRO A 248 13.06 -1.58 22.23
CA PRO A 248 12.62 -0.37 22.90
C PRO A 248 13.55 0.76 22.44
N GLY A 249 13.03 1.69 21.65
CA GLY A 249 13.73 2.90 21.24
C GLY A 249 14.17 3.05 19.79
N SER A 250 13.47 2.52 18.78
CA SER A 250 13.67 3.03 17.41
C SER A 250 12.42 3.00 16.54
N GLN A 251 12.01 4.22 16.19
CA GLN A 251 11.11 4.68 15.13
C GLN A 251 9.62 4.67 15.47
N SER A 252 9.12 5.89 15.67
CA SER A 252 7.71 6.25 15.73
C SER A 252 6.99 5.71 14.48
N ASN A 253 5.76 5.22 14.60
CA ASN A 253 5.02 4.63 13.48
C ASN A 253 4.47 5.67 12.48
N ALA A 254 4.72 6.96 12.76
CA ALA A 254 4.59 8.09 11.85
C ALA A 254 5.86 8.31 11.01
N ALA A 255 6.94 7.56 11.27
CA ALA A 255 7.98 7.37 10.28
C ALA A 255 7.35 6.66 9.08
N LEU A 256 7.44 7.35 7.95
CA LEU A 256 7.08 6.86 6.63
C LEU A 256 7.63 5.44 6.43
N ASP A 257 6.88 4.63 5.68
CA ASP A 257 7.35 3.49 4.88
C ASP A 257 8.03 2.24 5.52
N GLY A 258 7.87 1.95 6.80
CA GLY A 258 8.36 0.70 7.38
C GLY A 258 8.36 0.73 8.90
N ASN A 259 8.43 -0.42 9.56
CA ASN A 259 8.59 -0.46 11.02
C ASN A 259 9.75 -1.38 11.45
N ALA A 260 10.64 -1.73 10.52
CA ALA A 260 11.85 -2.46 10.87
C ALA A 260 12.88 -1.52 11.50
N ALA A 261 13.56 -1.98 12.55
CA ALA A 261 14.57 -1.20 13.27
C ALA A 261 15.80 -0.79 12.43
N THR A 262 15.94 -1.30 11.20
CA THR A 262 17.03 -0.96 10.29
C THR A 262 16.52 -1.13 8.84
N PRO A 263 16.81 -0.17 7.93
CA PRO A 263 16.54 -0.32 6.50
C PRO A 263 17.08 -1.64 5.94
N GLY A 264 16.36 -2.25 5.01
CA GLY A 264 16.74 -3.54 4.40
C GLY A 264 16.67 -4.77 5.32
N ALA A 265 16.24 -4.61 6.58
CA ALA A 265 16.16 -5.73 7.53
C ALA A 265 14.94 -6.65 7.29
N SER A 266 14.02 -6.26 6.41
CA SER A 266 12.83 -7.05 6.09
C SER A 266 12.87 -7.63 4.68
N GLN A 267 11.85 -8.43 4.38
CA GLN A 267 11.62 -8.95 3.04
C GLN A 267 10.22 -8.53 2.61
N ILE A 268 10.07 -8.21 1.33
CA ILE A 268 8.83 -7.73 0.73
C ILE A 268 7.60 -8.63 0.98
N GLU A 269 7.79 -9.93 1.23
CA GLU A 269 6.69 -10.83 1.60
C GLU A 269 6.03 -10.52 2.94
N HIS A 270 6.75 -9.85 3.82
CA HIS A 270 6.24 -9.38 5.11
C HIS A 270 5.59 -8.02 5.02
N MET A 271 5.80 -7.29 3.92
CA MET A 271 5.22 -5.97 3.78
C MET A 271 3.73 -6.06 3.39
N ILE A 272 2.95 -5.13 3.91
CA ILE A 272 1.53 -4.89 3.63
C ILE A 272 1.41 -3.41 3.28
N TYR A 273 0.69 -3.08 2.21
CA TYR A 273 0.39 -1.68 1.91
C TYR A 273 -1.01 -1.26 2.39
N ALA A 274 -1.09 -0.13 3.10
CA ALA A 274 -2.28 0.40 3.75
C ALA A 274 -2.61 1.86 3.38
N ASN A 275 -2.25 2.30 2.16
CA ASN A 275 -2.51 3.66 1.63
C ASN A 275 -1.95 4.79 2.50
N VAL A 276 -1.96 6.02 1.99
CA VAL A 276 -1.46 7.20 2.72
C VAL A 276 -2.26 7.48 4.00
N VAL A 277 -1.70 8.31 4.90
CA VAL A 277 -2.25 8.61 6.24
C VAL A 277 -3.70 9.09 6.24
N GLU A 278 -4.15 9.83 5.22
CA GLU A 278 -5.54 10.29 5.12
C GLU A 278 -6.53 9.16 4.79
N GLU A 279 -6.01 8.05 4.29
CA GLU A 279 -6.78 6.92 3.82
C GLU A 279 -6.65 5.72 4.75
N GLY A 280 -5.44 5.23 5.01
CA GLY A 280 -5.10 4.19 5.99
C GLY A 280 -5.71 2.81 5.74
N TRP A 281 -6.52 2.63 4.69
CA TRP A 281 -7.13 1.35 4.41
C TRP A 281 -6.18 0.44 3.64
N ARG A 282 -6.22 -0.84 3.96
CA ARG A 282 -5.51 -1.91 3.26
C ARG A 282 -5.75 -1.89 1.75
N ALA A 283 -4.68 -1.88 0.97
CA ALA A 283 -4.72 -1.83 -0.48
C ALA A 283 -5.27 -3.12 -1.14
N ASP A 284 -6.01 -2.95 -2.23
CA ASP A 284 -6.46 -4.02 -3.12
C ASP A 284 -6.61 -3.44 -4.54
N GLY A 285 -5.79 -3.91 -5.48
CA GLY A 285 -5.72 -3.38 -6.84
C GLY A 285 -4.37 -2.74 -7.19
N TRP A 286 -4.39 -1.87 -8.20
CA TRP A 286 -3.20 -1.20 -8.75
C TRP A 286 -2.91 0.11 -8.02
N TYR A 287 -1.63 0.34 -7.70
CA TYR A 287 -1.12 1.55 -7.08
C TYR A 287 0.24 1.90 -7.67
N GLU A 288 0.50 3.18 -7.87
CA GLU A 288 1.81 3.73 -8.25
C GLU A 288 2.35 4.49 -7.04
N ILE A 289 3.41 3.95 -6.45
CA ILE A 289 3.99 4.39 -5.17
C ILE A 289 5.46 4.03 -5.15
N SER A 290 6.24 4.63 -4.25
CA SER A 290 7.60 4.20 -3.97
C SER A 290 7.57 2.85 -3.23
N GLY A 291 8.64 2.05 -3.33
CA GLY A 291 8.79 0.84 -2.52
C GLY A 291 8.99 1.16 -1.03
N SER A 292 9.26 0.12 -0.23
CA SER A 292 9.47 0.29 1.20
C SER A 292 10.96 0.48 1.51
N VAL A 293 11.28 1.31 2.51
CA VAL A 293 12.64 1.43 3.07
C VAL A 293 13.08 0.13 3.75
N ASP A 294 12.14 -0.62 4.34
CA ASP A 294 12.39 -1.92 4.96
C ASP A 294 12.96 -2.93 3.96
N THR A 295 12.79 -2.65 2.65
CA THR A 295 13.29 -3.45 1.53
C THR A 295 14.29 -2.70 0.65
N GLU A 296 14.71 -1.48 0.99
CA GLU A 296 15.63 -0.62 0.21
C GLU A 296 15.17 -0.42 -1.25
N THR A 297 13.87 -0.14 -1.42
CA THR A 297 13.22 0.04 -2.74
C THR A 297 12.44 1.36 -2.83
N ASP A 298 12.73 2.28 -1.92
CA ASP A 298 12.12 3.61 -1.80
C ASP A 298 12.75 4.65 -2.74
N ASP A 299 13.58 4.21 -3.68
CA ASP A 299 14.34 5.05 -4.60
C ASP A 299 13.47 5.69 -5.70
N ASP A 300 12.44 4.99 -6.19
CA ASP A 300 11.57 5.46 -7.26
C ASP A 300 10.13 4.90 -7.17
N ASP A 301 9.20 5.59 -7.84
CA ASP A 301 7.81 5.14 -7.95
C ASP A 301 7.65 4.03 -9.00
N HIS A 302 6.95 2.98 -8.60
CA HIS A 302 6.62 1.85 -9.46
C HIS A 302 5.15 1.45 -9.35
N TRP A 303 4.64 0.79 -10.39
CA TRP A 303 3.31 0.19 -10.34
C TRP A 303 3.35 -1.15 -9.60
N TYR A 304 2.50 -1.28 -8.59
CA TYR A 304 2.31 -2.50 -7.80
C TYR A 304 0.86 -2.97 -7.93
N PHE A 305 0.66 -4.30 -7.88
CA PHE A 305 -0.68 -4.87 -7.71
C PHE A 305 -0.80 -5.54 -6.36
N PHE A 306 -1.70 -5.04 -5.51
CA PHE A 306 -1.97 -5.58 -4.19
C PHE A 306 -3.20 -6.47 -4.18
N LYS A 307 -3.13 -7.57 -3.42
CA LYS A 307 -4.30 -8.34 -3.02
C LYS A 307 -4.30 -8.53 -1.52
N ASN A 308 -5.35 -8.07 -0.85
CA ASN A 308 -5.44 -8.09 0.61
C ASN A 308 -4.25 -7.39 1.29
N GLY A 309 -3.76 -6.30 0.71
CA GLY A 309 -2.57 -5.55 1.17
C GLY A 309 -1.24 -6.18 0.81
N LYS A 310 -1.21 -7.44 0.34
CA LYS A 310 0.03 -8.11 -0.08
C LYS A 310 0.31 -7.90 -1.56
N VAL A 311 1.54 -7.53 -1.89
CA VAL A 311 1.96 -7.30 -3.27
C VAL A 311 1.98 -8.62 -4.07
N LYS A 312 1.68 -8.55 -5.36
CA LYS A 312 1.95 -9.61 -6.33
C LYS A 312 3.37 -9.43 -6.86
N ARG A 313 4.18 -10.47 -6.70
CA ARG A 313 5.62 -10.48 -6.95
C ARG A 313 6.08 -11.84 -7.43
N ALA A 314 7.22 -11.89 -8.09
CA ALA A 314 7.99 -13.12 -8.21
C ALA A 314 8.47 -13.59 -6.83
N ASP A 315 8.46 -14.89 -6.60
CA ASP A 315 8.93 -15.49 -5.36
C ASP A 315 10.37 -15.97 -5.53
N SER A 316 11.33 -15.21 -4.99
CA SER A 316 12.76 -15.52 -5.13
C SER A 316 13.20 -16.88 -4.58
N ALA A 317 12.39 -17.49 -3.70
CA ALA A 317 12.66 -18.83 -3.18
C ALA A 317 12.10 -19.97 -4.07
N LYS A 318 11.19 -19.67 -5.01
CA LYS A 318 10.44 -20.69 -5.76
C LYS A 318 10.48 -20.52 -7.27
N ASP A 319 10.49 -19.28 -7.74
CA ASP A 319 10.35 -18.96 -9.15
C ASP A 319 11.67 -19.06 -9.90
N ALA A 320 11.58 -19.48 -11.16
CA ALA A 320 12.72 -19.52 -12.05
C ALA A 320 13.20 -18.10 -12.38
N ARG A 321 14.50 -17.96 -12.61
CA ARG A 321 15.19 -16.68 -12.78
C ARG A 321 16.25 -16.80 -13.86
N VAL A 322 16.68 -15.66 -14.36
CA VAL A 322 17.92 -15.55 -15.14
C VAL A 322 18.96 -14.79 -14.30
N LYS A 323 20.18 -14.74 -14.80
CA LYS A 323 21.27 -14.01 -14.16
C LYS A 323 21.85 -13.05 -15.18
N ASP A 324 21.87 -11.79 -14.81
CA ASP A 324 22.51 -10.64 -15.45
C ASP A 324 23.84 -10.34 -14.71
N ASP A 325 24.65 -9.44 -15.25
CA ASP A 325 25.89 -8.93 -14.66
C ASP A 325 25.64 -8.26 -13.31
N ASP A 326 24.52 -7.57 -13.16
CA ASP A 326 24.12 -6.91 -11.90
C ASP A 326 23.48 -7.87 -10.88
N GLY A 327 23.13 -9.10 -11.29
CA GLY A 327 22.65 -10.13 -10.39
C GLY A 327 21.50 -10.98 -10.91
N LEU A 328 20.69 -11.49 -10.00
CA LEU A 328 19.59 -12.40 -10.33
C LEU A 328 18.36 -11.60 -10.75
N VAL A 329 17.82 -11.90 -11.92
CA VAL A 329 16.62 -11.25 -12.45
C VAL A 329 15.45 -12.22 -12.35
N TYR A 330 14.47 -11.87 -11.52
CA TYR A 330 13.23 -12.63 -11.37
C TYR A 330 12.12 -11.98 -12.18
N VAL A 331 11.46 -12.77 -13.02
CA VAL A 331 10.30 -12.30 -13.80
C VAL A 331 9.19 -13.32 -13.67
N LYS A 332 8.13 -12.94 -12.96
CA LYS A 332 6.93 -13.77 -12.82
C LYS A 332 5.75 -13.13 -13.51
N ARG A 333 5.13 -13.88 -14.43
CA ARG A 333 3.85 -13.47 -15.01
C ARG A 333 2.70 -13.86 -14.09
N ILE A 334 1.97 -12.88 -13.59
CA ILE A 334 0.84 -13.09 -12.67
C ILE A 334 -0.43 -12.53 -13.27
N LYS A 335 -1.50 -13.34 -13.23
CA LYS A 335 -2.81 -12.93 -13.74
C LYS A 335 -3.57 -12.10 -12.72
N VAL A 336 -3.69 -10.80 -12.98
CA VAL A 336 -4.35 -9.83 -12.11
C VAL A 336 -5.46 -9.08 -12.84
N ASP A 337 -6.32 -8.38 -12.09
CA ASP A 337 -7.35 -7.53 -12.69
C ASP A 337 -6.67 -6.37 -13.42
N SER A 338 -7.07 -6.10 -14.65
CA SER A 338 -6.52 -5.04 -15.48
C SER A 338 -7.48 -3.85 -15.48
N GLN A 339 -6.95 -2.63 -15.54
CA GLN A 339 -7.77 -1.41 -15.66
C GLN A 339 -8.58 -1.33 -16.96
N LYS A 340 -8.18 -2.04 -18.04
CA LYS A 340 -8.78 -1.94 -19.38
C LYS A 340 -9.70 -3.11 -19.73
N MET A 341 -9.25 -4.34 -19.47
CA MET A 341 -9.90 -5.58 -19.92
C MET A 341 -9.75 -6.73 -18.92
N GLY A 342 -10.77 -7.01 -18.11
CA GLY A 342 -10.86 -8.21 -17.25
C GLY A 342 -9.53 -8.57 -16.57
N LYS A 343 -9.22 -9.87 -16.46
CA LYS A 343 -7.92 -10.32 -15.94
C LYS A 343 -6.89 -10.55 -17.05
N GLN A 344 -5.71 -9.95 -16.94
CA GLN A 344 -4.56 -10.15 -17.83
C GLN A 344 -3.32 -10.61 -17.05
N PHE A 345 -2.36 -11.20 -17.75
CA PHE A 345 -1.04 -11.50 -17.19
C PHE A 345 -0.15 -10.27 -17.31
N TYR A 346 0.39 -9.82 -16.18
CA TYR A 346 1.40 -8.77 -16.05
C TYR A 346 2.70 -9.41 -15.56
N ALA A 347 3.85 -8.80 -15.80
CA ALA A 347 5.13 -9.27 -15.29
C ALA A 347 5.49 -8.49 -14.02
N PHE A 348 5.91 -9.21 -12.99
CA PHE A 348 6.36 -8.63 -11.73
C PHE A 348 7.73 -9.20 -11.38
N ASP A 349 8.60 -8.36 -10.83
CA ASP A 349 9.84 -8.80 -10.22
C ASP A 349 9.64 -9.30 -8.78
N GLU A 350 10.73 -9.63 -8.10
CA GLU A 350 10.73 -10.16 -6.74
C GLU A 350 10.25 -9.18 -5.68
N TYR A 351 10.35 -7.87 -5.94
CA TYR A 351 9.83 -6.78 -5.09
C TYR A 351 8.38 -6.41 -5.43
N GLY A 352 7.85 -6.96 -6.52
CA GLY A 352 6.47 -6.75 -6.96
C GLY A 352 6.28 -5.53 -7.85
N ARG A 353 7.37 -4.94 -8.35
CA ARG A 353 7.34 -3.88 -9.35
C ARG A 353 6.84 -4.46 -10.67
N ASN A 354 5.88 -3.77 -11.29
CA ASN A 354 5.33 -4.16 -12.58
C ASN A 354 6.30 -3.79 -13.71
N LEU A 355 6.72 -4.79 -14.46
CA LEU A 355 7.76 -4.66 -15.48
C LEU A 355 7.18 -4.22 -16.83
N THR A 356 7.96 -3.43 -17.57
CA THR A 356 7.65 -2.93 -18.91
C THR A 356 8.66 -3.44 -19.94
N GLY A 357 8.44 -3.19 -21.22
CA GLY A 357 9.36 -3.59 -22.29
C GLY A 357 9.33 -5.10 -22.57
N LEU A 358 10.42 -5.60 -23.16
CA LEU A 358 10.62 -7.01 -23.47
C LEU A 358 11.05 -7.77 -22.21
N GLN A 359 10.31 -8.82 -21.87
CA GLN A 359 10.52 -9.61 -20.67
C GLN A 359 10.59 -11.09 -21.03
N TYR A 360 11.64 -11.76 -20.57
CA TYR A 360 11.77 -13.21 -20.68
C TYR A 360 11.13 -13.89 -19.48
N SER A 361 10.26 -14.88 -19.71
CA SER A 361 9.71 -15.72 -18.66
C SER A 361 10.35 -17.12 -18.72
N PRO A 362 11.22 -17.48 -17.76
CA PRO A 362 11.90 -18.77 -17.76
C PRO A 362 10.92 -19.96 -17.64
N ASP A 363 9.83 -19.79 -16.88
CA ASP A 363 8.78 -20.80 -16.72
C ASP A 363 8.14 -21.21 -18.05
N ASP A 364 7.99 -20.24 -18.97
CA ASP A 364 7.37 -20.46 -20.28
C ASP A 364 8.40 -20.70 -21.39
N GLN A 365 9.69 -20.49 -21.10
CA GLN A 365 10.76 -20.33 -22.09
C GLN A 365 10.35 -19.39 -23.22
N GLY A 366 9.78 -18.23 -22.86
CA GLY A 366 9.11 -17.34 -23.81
C GLY A 366 9.27 -15.88 -23.51
N PHE A 367 9.37 -15.08 -24.57
CA PHE A 367 9.38 -13.63 -24.47
C PHE A 367 7.98 -13.04 -24.51
N TYR A 368 7.78 -11.96 -23.78
CA TYR A 368 6.54 -11.20 -23.69
C TYR A 368 6.89 -9.72 -23.75
N TYR A 369 6.02 -8.91 -24.35
CA TYR A 369 6.21 -7.46 -24.37
C TYR A 369 5.09 -6.76 -23.61
N PHE A 370 5.49 -5.87 -22.74
CA PHE A 370 4.62 -5.02 -21.94
C PHE A 370 4.86 -3.58 -22.35
N ASN A 371 3.80 -2.80 -22.59
CA ASN A 371 3.96 -1.40 -22.97
C ASN A 371 4.45 -0.56 -21.78
N GLU A 372 4.59 0.75 -21.97
CA GLU A 372 5.01 1.70 -20.92
C GLU A 372 4.12 1.70 -19.66
N SER A 373 2.86 1.25 -19.76
CA SER A 373 1.98 1.07 -18.59
C SER A 373 2.04 -0.34 -17.99
N GLY A 374 2.99 -1.16 -18.43
CA GLY A 374 3.12 -2.59 -18.12
C GLY A 374 2.00 -3.47 -18.69
N TYR A 375 1.15 -2.96 -19.58
CA TYR A 375 0.06 -3.75 -20.15
C TYR A 375 0.58 -4.72 -21.22
N PRO A 376 0.20 -6.01 -21.18
CA PRO A 376 0.67 -7.00 -22.15
C PRO A 376 0.22 -6.69 -23.58
N VAL A 377 1.15 -6.70 -24.52
CA VAL A 377 0.89 -6.43 -25.94
C VAL A 377 0.68 -7.74 -26.70
N PHE A 378 -0.22 -7.69 -27.68
CA PHE A 378 -0.51 -8.80 -28.58
C PHE A 378 -0.40 -8.33 -30.03
N GLY A 379 0.17 -9.16 -30.90
CA GLY A 379 0.42 -8.82 -32.30
C GLY A 379 1.79 -8.19 -32.51
N LYS A 380 1.90 -7.38 -33.56
CA LYS A 380 3.19 -6.85 -34.03
C LYS A 380 3.65 -5.65 -33.19
N VAL A 381 4.92 -5.64 -32.83
CA VAL A 381 5.63 -4.49 -32.25
C VAL A 381 6.82 -4.18 -33.16
N ALA A 382 6.87 -2.97 -33.72
CA ALA A 382 7.79 -2.65 -34.82
C ALA A 382 9.24 -2.44 -34.37
N SER A 383 9.42 -1.95 -33.14
CA SER A 383 10.72 -1.66 -32.53
C SER A 383 10.65 -2.15 -31.09
N VAL A 384 11.40 -3.20 -30.80
CA VAL A 384 11.57 -3.74 -29.45
C VAL A 384 13.06 -3.73 -29.18
N ASP A 385 13.45 -3.01 -28.14
CA ASP A 385 14.84 -2.91 -27.72
C ASP A 385 15.29 -4.25 -27.14
N CYS A 386 16.45 -4.69 -27.60
CA CYS A 386 17.12 -5.93 -27.27
C CYS A 386 18.61 -5.58 -27.14
N ASP A 387 19.02 -5.27 -25.91
CA ASP A 387 20.38 -4.79 -25.65
C ASP A 387 20.67 -3.50 -26.46
N ASP A 388 21.71 -3.48 -27.30
CA ASP A 388 22.09 -2.32 -28.12
C ASP A 388 21.29 -2.15 -29.43
N ASP A 389 20.41 -3.09 -29.76
CA ASP A 389 19.67 -3.13 -31.02
C ASP A 389 18.15 -3.10 -30.84
N SER A 390 17.42 -2.68 -31.87
CA SER A 390 15.95 -2.80 -31.90
C SER A 390 15.48 -3.69 -33.05
N TYR A 391 14.52 -4.58 -32.76
CA TYR A 391 13.98 -5.52 -33.74
C TYR A 391 12.45 -5.50 -33.80
N GLU A 392 11.88 -5.94 -34.92
CA GLU A 392 10.42 -6.17 -35.01
C GLU A 392 10.07 -7.50 -34.34
N PHE A 393 9.08 -7.48 -33.45
CA PHE A 393 8.53 -8.66 -32.81
C PHE A 393 7.07 -8.92 -33.17
N PHE A 394 6.64 -10.18 -33.05
CA PHE A 394 5.24 -10.58 -33.12
C PHE A 394 4.86 -11.45 -31.91
N PHE A 395 3.84 -11.02 -31.16
CA PHE A 395 3.30 -11.72 -30.00
C PHE A 395 1.95 -12.38 -30.29
N ASN A 396 1.76 -13.60 -29.80
CA ASN A 396 0.56 -14.39 -30.05
C ASN A 396 -0.72 -13.75 -29.47
N SER A 397 -1.81 -13.81 -30.23
CA SER A 397 -3.16 -13.38 -29.76
C SER A 397 -4.09 -14.56 -29.43
N SER A 398 -3.68 -15.79 -29.72
CA SER A 398 -4.48 -17.01 -29.57
C SER A 398 -4.53 -17.51 -28.12
N LYS A 399 -5.64 -18.18 -27.76
CA LYS A 399 -5.77 -18.85 -26.45
C LYS A 399 -4.70 -19.96 -26.34
N GLY A 400 -4.00 -20.00 -25.20
CA GLY A 400 -2.93 -20.97 -24.91
C GLY A 400 -1.54 -20.32 -24.84
N LYS A 401 -1.14 -19.58 -25.89
CA LYS A 401 0.15 -18.86 -25.95
C LYS A 401 -0.02 -17.34 -25.94
N LYS A 402 -1.17 -16.83 -25.47
CA LYS A 402 -1.52 -15.41 -25.58
C LYS A 402 -0.43 -14.54 -24.94
N GLY A 403 0.12 -13.61 -25.72
CA GLY A 403 1.19 -12.70 -25.34
C GLY A 403 2.60 -13.25 -25.57
N GLN A 404 2.78 -14.56 -25.68
CA GLN A 404 4.10 -15.16 -25.90
C GLN A 404 4.60 -14.84 -27.31
N GLY A 405 5.90 -14.62 -27.45
CA GLY A 405 6.58 -14.48 -28.72
C GLY A 405 6.20 -15.59 -29.71
N TYR A 406 5.97 -15.21 -30.96
CA TYR A 406 5.60 -16.15 -32.01
C TYR A 406 6.81 -16.93 -32.51
N ASN A 407 6.63 -18.24 -32.70
CA ASN A 407 7.65 -19.15 -33.16
C ASN A 407 7.26 -19.73 -34.53
N GLY A 408 8.14 -19.60 -35.52
CA GLY A 408 8.02 -20.19 -36.85
C GLY A 408 7.43 -19.27 -37.91
N GLU A 409 6.86 -19.86 -38.95
CA GLU A 409 6.33 -19.13 -40.10
C GLU A 409 5.00 -18.42 -39.76
N LYS A 410 4.90 -17.15 -40.12
CA LYS A 410 3.65 -16.39 -40.12
C LYS A 410 3.58 -15.47 -41.32
N SER A 411 2.55 -15.65 -42.15
CA SER A 411 2.28 -14.79 -43.30
C SER A 411 3.50 -14.61 -44.24
N GLY A 412 4.32 -15.66 -44.39
CA GLY A 412 5.53 -15.65 -45.22
C GLY A 412 6.77 -15.02 -44.56
N TYR A 413 6.75 -14.77 -43.25
CA TYR A 413 7.88 -14.30 -42.47
C TYR A 413 8.27 -15.36 -41.43
N LEU A 414 9.55 -15.42 -41.07
CA LEU A 414 10.06 -16.34 -40.05
C LEU A 414 10.31 -15.58 -38.74
N TYR A 415 9.85 -16.17 -37.63
CA TYR A 415 10.01 -15.60 -36.30
C TYR A 415 10.68 -16.58 -35.34
N PHE A 416 11.55 -16.08 -34.48
CA PHE A 416 12.21 -16.79 -33.39
C PHE A 416 11.84 -16.12 -32.06
N ASN A 417 11.06 -16.82 -31.25
CA ASN A 417 10.46 -16.39 -29.98
C ASN A 417 9.90 -14.94 -30.02
N GLY A 418 9.27 -14.59 -31.12
CA GLY A 418 8.71 -13.28 -31.40
C GLY A 418 9.57 -12.42 -32.31
N LYS A 419 10.91 -12.48 -32.26
CA LYS A 419 11.81 -11.69 -33.11
C LYS A 419 11.67 -12.10 -34.57
N LYS A 420 11.43 -11.13 -35.46
CA LYS A 420 11.43 -11.37 -36.91
C LYS A 420 12.87 -11.56 -37.39
N LEU A 421 13.14 -12.64 -38.11
CA LEU A 421 14.46 -12.89 -38.69
C LEU A 421 14.58 -12.18 -40.04
N THR A 422 15.64 -11.38 -40.22
CA THR A 422 15.92 -10.56 -41.40
C THR A 422 17.36 -10.72 -41.83
N ALA A 423 17.62 -10.65 -43.14
CA ALA A 423 18.98 -10.44 -43.64
C ALA A 423 19.39 -8.96 -43.47
N ASP A 424 20.69 -8.70 -43.43
CA ASP A 424 21.25 -7.35 -43.34
C ASP A 424 21.22 -6.65 -44.71
N ASP A 425 21.44 -7.39 -45.80
CA ASP A 425 21.44 -6.87 -47.17
C ASP A 425 20.39 -7.55 -48.06
N GLU A 426 20.68 -8.74 -48.57
CA GLU A 426 19.83 -9.41 -49.55
C GLU A 426 19.15 -10.65 -48.98
N ASN A 427 19.90 -11.72 -48.72
CA ASN A 427 19.35 -12.95 -48.18
C ASN A 427 20.32 -13.65 -47.20
N ARG A 428 19.74 -14.29 -46.18
CA ARG A 428 20.47 -15.02 -45.14
C ARG A 428 19.79 -16.35 -44.84
N LEU A 429 20.60 -17.38 -44.63
CA LEU A 429 20.18 -18.71 -44.20
C LEU A 429 20.05 -18.74 -42.67
N TYR A 430 18.87 -19.08 -42.17
CA TYR A 430 18.61 -19.24 -40.74
C TYR A 430 18.21 -20.66 -40.38
N PHE A 431 18.74 -21.16 -39.26
CA PHE A 431 18.25 -22.38 -38.64
C PHE A 431 16.98 -22.11 -37.82
N TYR A 432 15.97 -22.96 -37.95
CA TYR A 432 14.79 -22.96 -37.08
C TYR A 432 14.13 -24.35 -37.07
N ASN A 433 13.95 -24.93 -35.88
CA ASN A 433 13.24 -26.19 -35.65
C ASN A 433 13.63 -27.31 -36.63
N ASP A 434 14.93 -27.66 -36.64
CA ASP A 434 15.58 -28.69 -37.46
C ASP A 434 15.58 -28.43 -38.97
N LYS A 435 15.33 -27.19 -39.39
CA LYS A 435 15.28 -26.78 -40.80
C LYS A 435 16.10 -25.53 -41.03
N ILE A 436 16.48 -25.33 -42.28
CA ILE A 436 17.12 -24.09 -42.75
C ILE A 436 16.11 -23.34 -43.62
N TYR A 437 16.03 -22.03 -43.46
CA TYR A 437 15.19 -21.15 -44.26
C TYR A 437 16.04 -20.03 -44.85
N LEU A 438 15.76 -19.65 -46.09
CA LEU A 438 16.34 -18.45 -46.69
C LEU A 438 15.37 -17.28 -46.49
N VAL A 439 15.80 -16.23 -45.79
CA VAL A 439 15.01 -15.01 -45.58
C VAL A 439 15.70 -13.83 -46.25
N ASN A 440 14.93 -12.83 -46.69
CA ASN A 440 15.51 -11.60 -47.23
C ASN A 440 15.61 -10.47 -46.18
N SER A 441 16.11 -9.30 -46.57
CA SER A 441 16.21 -8.13 -45.67
C SER A 441 14.88 -7.55 -45.18
N LYS A 442 13.75 -7.96 -45.77
CA LYS A 442 12.41 -7.64 -45.23
C LYS A 442 11.90 -8.73 -44.29
N GLY A 443 12.65 -9.82 -44.11
CA GLY A 443 12.30 -11.01 -43.34
C GLY A 443 11.37 -11.98 -44.07
N LYS A 444 11.14 -11.79 -45.37
CA LYS A 444 10.30 -12.70 -46.15
C LYS A 444 11.06 -13.97 -46.47
N ILE A 445 10.43 -15.11 -46.18
CA ILE A 445 10.90 -16.43 -46.58
C ILE A 445 10.92 -16.49 -48.12
N GLN A 446 12.08 -16.82 -48.66
CA GLN A 446 12.29 -16.97 -50.09
C GLN A 446 11.81 -18.33 -50.59
N LYS A 447 11.41 -18.35 -51.86
CA LYS A 447 11.03 -19.56 -52.59
C LYS A 447 11.23 -19.38 -54.08
N GLY A 448 11.36 -20.49 -54.80
CA GLY A 448 11.44 -20.53 -56.25
C GLY A 448 12.83 -20.87 -56.78
N LYS A 449 12.92 -21.10 -58.10
CA LYS A 449 14.16 -21.48 -58.79
C LYS A 449 14.77 -20.26 -59.46
N LYS A 450 15.64 -19.55 -58.75
CA LYS A 450 16.48 -18.45 -59.24
C LYS A 450 17.79 -18.43 -58.46
N GLY A 451 18.77 -17.65 -58.93
CA GLY A 451 19.96 -17.33 -58.15
C GLY A 451 19.62 -16.33 -57.04
N TYR A 452 20.26 -16.49 -55.89
CA TYR A 452 20.14 -15.62 -54.72
C TYR A 452 21.50 -15.12 -54.29
N ASN A 453 21.57 -13.86 -53.85
CA ASN A 453 22.76 -13.32 -53.20
C ASN A 453 22.63 -13.65 -51.70
N ILE A 454 23.59 -14.41 -51.15
CA ILE A 454 23.56 -14.92 -49.78
C ILE A 454 24.72 -14.33 -48.99
N GLU A 455 24.43 -13.72 -47.84
CA GLU A 455 25.38 -12.91 -47.06
C GLU A 455 26.07 -13.65 -45.90
N ASN A 456 25.69 -14.91 -45.62
CA ASN A 456 26.37 -15.72 -44.59
C ASN A 456 27.88 -15.73 -44.85
N SER A 457 28.71 -15.44 -43.84
CA SER A 457 30.10 -14.99 -44.03
C SER A 457 31.03 -15.97 -44.77
N SER A 458 30.81 -17.28 -44.65
CA SER A 458 31.54 -18.34 -45.39
C SER A 458 30.93 -18.69 -46.75
N ILE A 459 29.77 -18.12 -47.09
CA ILE A 459 29.16 -18.21 -48.41
C ILE A 459 29.42 -16.92 -49.18
N SER A 460 28.91 -15.79 -48.67
CA SER A 460 29.07 -14.42 -49.20
C SER A 460 29.22 -14.36 -50.73
N GLU A 461 28.23 -14.88 -51.45
CA GLU A 461 28.28 -15.09 -52.90
C GLU A 461 26.99 -14.67 -53.59
N ASP A 462 27.14 -14.17 -54.82
CA ASP A 462 26.02 -13.85 -55.72
C ASP A 462 25.52 -15.07 -56.50
N LYS A 463 24.23 -15.06 -56.86
CA LYS A 463 23.59 -16.06 -57.75
C LYS A 463 23.61 -17.51 -57.26
N VAL A 464 23.79 -17.76 -55.97
CA VAL A 464 23.67 -19.09 -55.36
C VAL A 464 22.34 -19.75 -55.74
N SER A 465 22.41 -20.95 -56.31
CA SER A 465 21.22 -21.72 -56.68
C SER A 465 20.68 -22.47 -55.48
N VAL A 466 19.41 -22.21 -55.11
CA VAL A 466 18.79 -22.82 -53.92
C VAL A 466 17.64 -23.74 -54.31
N GLU A 467 17.69 -24.98 -53.85
CA GLU A 467 16.57 -25.93 -53.94
C GLU A 467 15.78 -25.91 -52.63
N PHE A 468 14.46 -25.74 -52.74
CA PHE A 468 13.55 -25.70 -51.59
C PHE A 468 12.68 -26.97 -51.53
N ASN A 469 12.36 -27.38 -50.31
CA ASN A 469 11.31 -28.35 -50.01
C ASN A 469 9.91 -27.75 -50.19
N SER A 470 8.87 -28.59 -50.13
CA SER A 470 7.47 -28.16 -50.26
C SER A 470 6.99 -27.23 -49.14
N ASP A 471 7.66 -27.25 -47.99
CA ASP A 471 7.39 -26.40 -46.82
C ASP A 471 8.24 -25.13 -46.77
N SER A 472 8.87 -24.77 -47.91
CA SER A 472 9.77 -23.61 -48.06
C SER A 472 11.09 -23.70 -47.31
N SER A 473 11.39 -24.79 -46.61
CA SER A 473 12.73 -25.02 -46.07
C SER A 473 13.74 -25.28 -47.20
N VAL A 474 14.98 -24.90 -46.99
CA VAL A 474 16.09 -25.16 -47.90
C VAL A 474 16.42 -26.65 -47.86
N LYS A 475 16.53 -27.26 -49.04
CA LYS A 475 16.97 -28.65 -49.23
C LYS A 475 18.48 -28.71 -49.49
N SER A 476 18.96 -27.85 -50.39
CA SER A 476 20.37 -27.73 -50.75
C SER A 476 20.67 -26.39 -51.41
N ILE A 477 21.94 -25.99 -51.40
CA ILE A 477 22.46 -24.86 -52.19
C ILE A 477 23.55 -25.36 -53.14
N THR A 478 23.77 -24.63 -54.22
CA THR A 478 24.88 -24.85 -55.15
C THR A 478 25.58 -23.51 -55.37
N LEU A 479 26.88 -23.48 -55.05
CA LEU A 479 27.75 -22.32 -55.20
C LEU A 479 28.24 -22.21 -56.65
N ASP A 480 28.15 -21.02 -57.24
CA ASP A 480 28.51 -20.72 -58.62
C ASP A 480 30.04 -20.59 -58.77
N GLU A 481 30.72 -19.92 -57.83
CA GLU A 481 32.18 -19.76 -57.78
C GLU A 481 32.92 -21.05 -57.38
N GLY A 482 32.21 -21.97 -56.71
CA GLY A 482 32.70 -23.30 -56.30
C GLY A 482 32.68 -24.38 -57.39
N LYS A 483 32.52 -24.01 -58.68
CA LYS A 483 32.36 -24.92 -59.83
C LYS A 483 31.13 -25.84 -59.77
N GLY A 484 30.02 -25.39 -59.18
CA GLY A 484 28.80 -26.20 -59.06
C GLY A 484 28.82 -27.20 -57.90
N THR A 485 29.64 -26.96 -56.88
CA THR A 485 29.63 -27.77 -55.65
C THR A 485 28.31 -27.54 -54.90
N SER A 486 27.64 -28.64 -54.55
CA SER A 486 26.33 -28.61 -53.90
C SER A 486 26.41 -29.12 -52.47
N TYR A 487 25.78 -28.40 -51.54
CA TYR A 487 25.69 -28.75 -50.13
C TYR A 487 24.23 -28.93 -49.73
N THR A 488 23.93 -30.05 -49.08
CA THR A 488 22.63 -30.27 -48.46
C THR A 488 22.47 -29.39 -47.22
N ALA A 489 21.21 -29.13 -46.82
CA ALA A 489 20.93 -28.38 -45.59
C ALA A 489 21.62 -28.98 -44.35
N ALA A 490 21.67 -30.30 -44.24
CA ALA A 490 22.37 -30.98 -43.15
C ALA A 490 23.88 -30.73 -43.17
N GLN A 491 24.51 -30.71 -44.35
CA GLN A 491 25.93 -30.40 -44.49
C GLN A 491 26.23 -28.95 -44.12
N LEU A 492 25.39 -27.99 -44.56
CA LEU A 492 25.55 -26.57 -44.21
C LEU A 492 25.51 -26.35 -42.70
N LEU A 493 24.53 -26.98 -42.03
CA LEU A 493 24.42 -26.89 -40.58
C LEU A 493 25.62 -27.56 -39.89
N ALA A 494 26.03 -28.76 -40.32
CA ALA A 494 27.20 -29.44 -39.75
C ALA A 494 28.50 -28.62 -39.89
N MET A 495 28.68 -27.93 -41.03
CA MET A 495 29.80 -27.01 -41.25
C MET A 495 29.72 -25.77 -40.35
N SER A 496 28.51 -25.24 -40.11
CA SER A 496 28.30 -24.13 -39.16
C SER A 496 28.58 -24.53 -37.71
N LEU A 497 28.32 -25.79 -37.35
CA LEU A 497 28.51 -26.32 -36.01
C LEU A 497 29.91 -26.95 -35.79
N ASN A 498 30.82 -26.87 -36.76
CA ASN A 498 32.21 -27.37 -36.75
C ASN A 498 32.47 -28.64 -35.89
N THR A 499 31.93 -29.78 -36.33
CA THR A 499 31.86 -31.04 -35.57
C THR A 499 33.19 -31.79 -35.34
N ASP A 500 34.37 -31.19 -35.59
CA ASP A 500 35.63 -31.95 -35.73
C ASP A 500 36.84 -31.47 -34.88
N SER A 501 36.67 -30.72 -33.78
CA SER A 501 37.85 -30.28 -32.99
C SER A 501 37.73 -30.46 -31.48
N THR A 502 38.83 -30.97 -30.91
CA THR A 502 39.03 -31.26 -29.49
C THR A 502 39.34 -30.03 -28.62
N THR A 503 39.21 -28.78 -29.10
CA THR A 503 39.10 -27.53 -28.30
C THR A 503 39.03 -26.28 -29.19
N SER A 504 37.97 -25.47 -29.11
CA SER A 504 37.92 -24.01 -28.86
C SER A 504 36.54 -23.46 -29.27
N ASP A 505 35.94 -22.61 -28.44
CA ASP A 505 34.50 -22.34 -28.32
C ASP A 505 33.72 -22.00 -29.62
N TYR A 506 32.54 -22.62 -29.76
CA TYR A 506 31.59 -22.56 -30.91
C TYR A 506 30.80 -21.26 -31.03
N VAL A 507 30.99 -20.38 -30.07
CA VAL A 507 30.24 -19.15 -29.89
C VAL A 507 31.25 -18.04 -29.59
N ASP A 508 30.93 -16.82 -29.98
CA ASP A 508 31.74 -15.64 -29.68
C ASP A 508 31.76 -15.32 -28.17
N GLU A 509 32.41 -14.21 -27.80
CA GLU A 509 32.51 -13.76 -26.41
C GLU A 509 31.17 -13.43 -25.77
N ASP A 510 30.13 -13.22 -26.60
CA ASP A 510 28.74 -12.98 -26.22
C ASP A 510 27.87 -14.25 -26.33
N GLY A 511 28.47 -15.41 -26.56
CA GLY A 511 27.75 -16.68 -26.64
C GLY A 511 26.88 -16.85 -27.90
N ARG A 512 27.10 -16.04 -28.94
CA ARG A 512 26.40 -16.13 -30.23
C ARG A 512 27.17 -17.03 -31.19
N TYR A 513 26.45 -17.82 -31.98
CA TYR A 513 27.08 -18.64 -33.02
C TYR A 513 27.55 -17.77 -34.19
N ASP A 514 28.71 -18.09 -34.75
CA ASP A 514 29.19 -17.51 -36.00
C ASP A 514 28.16 -17.71 -37.13
N ASP A 515 28.00 -16.70 -37.98
CA ASP A 515 27.04 -16.69 -39.08
C ASP A 515 27.58 -17.34 -40.37
N ALA A 516 28.75 -17.99 -40.30
CA ALA A 516 29.49 -18.72 -41.33
C ALA A 516 28.65 -19.27 -42.50
N TYR A 517 27.94 -20.39 -42.32
CA TYR A 517 27.12 -20.98 -43.39
C TYR A 517 25.62 -20.90 -43.11
N VAL A 518 25.23 -21.00 -41.84
CA VAL A 518 23.85 -20.94 -41.37
C VAL A 518 23.83 -20.12 -40.10
N THR A 519 23.02 -19.07 -40.08
CA THR A 519 22.83 -18.24 -38.89
C THR A 519 21.93 -18.97 -37.88
N ILE A 520 22.43 -19.16 -36.66
CA ILE A 520 21.61 -19.61 -35.54
C ILE A 520 20.94 -18.37 -34.93
N PRO A 521 19.60 -18.29 -34.89
CA PRO A 521 18.92 -17.11 -34.39
C PRO A 521 19.13 -16.95 -32.89
N PHE A 522 19.14 -15.70 -32.44
CA PHE A 522 19.27 -15.37 -31.03
C PHE A 522 18.44 -14.11 -30.67
N ILE A 523 18.07 -14.03 -29.40
CA ILE A 523 17.57 -12.81 -28.75
C ILE A 523 18.48 -12.56 -27.56
N GLN A 524 19.06 -11.37 -27.50
CA GLN A 524 19.88 -10.93 -26.39
C GLN A 524 19.08 -9.94 -25.56
N LEU A 525 19.20 -10.07 -24.25
CA LEU A 525 18.50 -9.23 -23.28
C LEU A 525 19.36 -9.28 -22.02
N TYR A 526 19.78 -8.12 -21.52
CA TYR A 526 20.81 -7.94 -20.47
C TYR A 526 22.20 -8.29 -20.99
N ASP A 527 22.89 -7.34 -21.64
CA ASP A 527 24.28 -7.39 -22.15
C ASP A 527 24.77 -8.82 -22.46
N ASN A 528 25.28 -9.56 -21.47
CA ASN A 528 25.88 -10.88 -21.65
C ASN A 528 24.92 -12.09 -21.60
N ASN A 529 23.63 -11.89 -21.88
CA ASN A 529 22.63 -12.96 -21.83
C ASN A 529 21.90 -13.17 -23.16
N VAL A 530 21.92 -14.41 -23.62
CA VAL A 530 21.40 -14.78 -24.93
C VAL A 530 20.44 -15.96 -24.84
N TYR A 531 19.26 -15.81 -25.44
CA TYR A 531 18.35 -16.89 -25.77
C TYR A 531 18.63 -17.37 -27.20
N THR A 532 19.08 -18.61 -27.35
CA THR A 532 19.41 -19.21 -28.65
C THR A 532 19.26 -20.74 -28.60
N TYR A 533 19.73 -21.46 -29.62
CA TYR A 533 19.73 -22.92 -29.63
C TYR A 533 20.92 -23.51 -28.87
N ARG A 534 20.73 -24.69 -28.28
CA ARG A 534 21.79 -25.62 -27.90
C ARG A 534 21.82 -26.75 -28.88
N PHE A 535 23.02 -27.10 -29.32
CA PHE A 535 23.25 -28.30 -30.09
C PHE A 535 24.01 -29.32 -29.23
N ILE A 536 23.49 -30.54 -29.13
CA ILE A 536 24.13 -31.65 -28.43
C ILE A 536 24.38 -32.76 -29.45
N ASN A 537 25.65 -33.06 -29.71
CA ASN A 537 26.03 -34.12 -30.64
C ASN A 537 25.69 -35.51 -30.09
N LYS A 538 25.13 -36.35 -30.94
CA LYS A 538 24.91 -37.77 -30.69
C LYS A 538 26.04 -38.59 -31.26
N LYS A 539 26.22 -39.79 -30.72
CA LYS A 539 27.26 -40.75 -31.14
C LYS A 539 27.12 -41.21 -32.59
N ASP A 540 25.93 -41.07 -33.18
CA ASP A 540 25.64 -41.44 -34.57
C ASP A 540 25.93 -40.31 -35.57
N GLY A 541 26.46 -39.17 -35.11
CA GLY A 541 26.77 -38.01 -35.93
C GLY A 541 25.58 -37.07 -36.18
N SER A 542 24.40 -37.36 -35.61
CA SER A 542 23.28 -36.42 -35.55
C SER A 542 23.38 -35.51 -34.32
N PHE A 543 22.49 -34.52 -34.20
CA PHE A 543 22.43 -33.60 -33.06
C PHE A 543 21.00 -33.53 -32.50
N ASP A 544 20.88 -33.20 -31.22
CA ASP A 544 19.66 -32.65 -30.64
C ASP A 544 19.79 -31.12 -30.59
N ALA A 545 18.76 -30.42 -31.08
CA ALA A 545 18.64 -28.98 -30.98
C ALA A 545 17.55 -28.61 -29.97
N SER A 546 17.86 -27.74 -29.01
CA SER A 546 16.88 -27.23 -28.04
C SER A 546 17.07 -25.75 -27.80
N GLU A 547 16.01 -24.95 -27.88
CA GLU A 547 16.08 -23.54 -27.48
C GLU A 547 16.35 -23.42 -25.97
N MET A 548 17.20 -22.48 -25.56
CA MET A 548 17.45 -22.20 -24.15
C MET A 548 18.07 -20.82 -23.91
N TRP A 549 17.93 -20.37 -22.67
CA TRP A 549 18.59 -19.17 -22.15
C TRP A 549 20.00 -19.49 -21.65
N TYR A 550 20.95 -18.61 -21.94
CA TYR A 550 22.34 -18.71 -21.49
C TYR A 550 22.82 -17.43 -20.80
N ASP A 551 23.51 -17.61 -19.66
CA ASP A 551 24.47 -16.63 -19.12
C ASP A 551 25.85 -17.00 -19.71
N VAL A 552 26.45 -16.05 -20.44
CA VAL A 552 27.69 -16.27 -21.18
C VAL A 552 28.90 -16.34 -20.22
N HIS A 553 28.84 -15.67 -19.08
CA HIS A 553 29.91 -15.61 -18.07
C HIS A 553 29.96 -16.84 -17.16
N GLU A 554 28.83 -17.47 -16.84
CA GLU A 554 28.80 -18.73 -16.07
C GLU A 554 29.50 -19.90 -16.78
N LYS A 555 29.64 -19.84 -18.12
CA LYS A 555 30.31 -20.89 -18.92
C LYS A 555 31.80 -20.68 -19.11
N ILE A 556 32.32 -19.46 -19.01
CA ILE A 556 33.79 -19.25 -19.06
C ILE A 556 34.47 -19.98 -17.88
N THR A 557 33.75 -20.14 -16.76
CA THR A 557 34.26 -20.83 -15.55
C THR A 557 33.89 -22.32 -15.45
N ASN A 558 32.77 -22.76 -16.03
CA ASN A 558 32.34 -24.18 -16.06
C ASN A 558 32.37 -24.77 -17.48
N ARG A 559 33.45 -24.53 -18.23
CA ARG A 559 33.74 -25.16 -19.52
C ARG A 559 33.40 -26.64 -19.49
N TRP A 560 32.38 -27.00 -20.27
CA TRP A 560 32.22 -28.29 -20.95
C TRP A 560 32.92 -29.48 -20.25
N LYS A 561 32.36 -29.93 -19.13
CA LYS A 561 32.68 -31.26 -18.59
C LYS A 561 31.87 -32.33 -19.31
#